data_AF-A0A3S5CJE4-F1
#
_entry.id   AF-A0A3S5CJE4-F1
#
_cell.length_a   1.000
_cell.length_b   1.000
_cell.length_c   1.000
_cell.angle_alpha   90.00
_cell.angle_beta   90.00
_cell.angle_gamma   90.00
#
_symmetry.space_group_name_H-M   'P 1'
#
loop_
_entity.id
_entity.type
_entity.pdbx_description
1 polymer ?
#
loop_
_entity_poly.entity_id
_entity_poly.type
_entity_poly.pdbx_seq_one_letter_code
_entity_poly.pdbx_strand_id
1 'polypeptide(L)'
;GWKTWSDTDAPEESPLPDGYEKLSTFHRLLLVRCWCPDRALPMAKRYIAETMGTQYADGVITNLEQMLEESASNTPMTCFLSMGSDPTDNIERLAKKMNISEYSTNLIKI
;
A
#
# COMPACT_ATOMS: atom_id res chain seq x y z
N GLY A 1 -14.06 -30.14 -6.18
CA GLY A 1 -15.34 -29.47 -5.87
C GLY A 1 -15.11 -28.31 -4.92
N TRP A 2 -16.16 -27.59 -4.52
CA TRP A 2 -16.07 -26.35 -3.72
C TRP A 2 -15.37 -26.49 -2.38
N LYS A 3 -15.69 -27.55 -1.61
CA LYS A 3 -15.05 -27.78 -0.32
C LYS A 3 -13.54 -27.97 -0.44
N THR A 4 -13.11 -28.84 -1.35
CA THR A 4 -11.68 -29.08 -1.61
C THR A 4 -10.96 -27.80 -2.04
N TRP A 5 -11.62 -26.97 -2.85
CA TRP A 5 -11.06 -25.70 -3.30
C TRP A 5 -10.91 -24.71 -2.13
N SER A 6 -11.94 -24.54 -1.30
CA SER A 6 -11.90 -23.63 -0.16
C SER A 6 -10.94 -24.06 0.94
N ASP A 7 -10.66 -25.37 1.04
CA ASP A 7 -9.73 -25.94 2.01
C ASP A 7 -8.26 -25.83 1.57
N THR A 8 -7.96 -25.29 0.38
CA THR A 8 -6.58 -25.01 -0.06
C THR A 8 -5.99 -23.78 0.64
N ASP A 9 -4.66 -23.70 0.74
CA ASP A 9 -3.97 -22.56 1.38
C ASP A 9 -4.21 -21.21 0.67
N ALA A 10 -4.42 -21.25 -0.64
CA ALA A 10 -4.63 -20.09 -1.50
C ALA A 10 -5.73 -20.39 -2.54
N PRO A 11 -7.01 -20.42 -2.14
CA PRO A 11 -8.12 -20.76 -3.03
C PRO A 11 -8.23 -19.80 -4.20
N GLU A 12 -7.88 -18.53 -4.02
CA GLU A 12 -7.88 -17.52 -5.06
C GLU A 12 -6.73 -17.64 -6.07
N GLU A 13 -5.78 -18.55 -5.85
CA GLU A 13 -4.76 -18.95 -6.84
C GLU A 13 -5.11 -20.27 -7.53
N SER A 14 -6.02 -21.05 -6.93
CA SER A 14 -6.45 -22.33 -7.48
C SER A 14 -7.53 -22.17 -8.56
N PRO A 15 -7.60 -23.09 -9.54
CA PRO A 15 -8.70 -23.16 -10.49
C PRO A 15 -10.04 -23.23 -9.78
N LEU A 16 -11.01 -22.43 -10.22
CA LEU A 16 -12.35 -22.45 -9.65
C LEU A 16 -13.08 -23.75 -10.07
N PRO A 17 -13.80 -24.41 -9.15
CA PRO A 17 -14.66 -25.54 -9.49
C PRO A 17 -15.75 -25.16 -10.50
N ASP A 18 -16.37 -26.19 -11.10
CA ASP A 18 -17.63 -26.08 -11.85
C ASP A 18 -17.61 -25.10 -13.05
N GLY A 19 -16.44 -24.87 -13.65
CA GLY A 19 -16.31 -24.14 -14.91
C GLY A 19 -16.34 -22.62 -14.78
N TYR A 20 -16.16 -22.07 -13.58
CA TYR A 20 -16.07 -20.62 -13.33
C TYR A 20 -14.71 -20.00 -13.72
N GLU A 21 -13.95 -20.64 -14.61
CA GLU A 21 -12.61 -20.19 -15.04
C GLU A 21 -12.63 -18.84 -15.79
N LYS A 22 -13.77 -18.47 -16.38
CA LYS A 22 -13.93 -17.26 -17.21
C LYS A 22 -14.43 -16.03 -16.44
N LEU A 23 -14.42 -16.07 -15.11
CA LEU A 23 -14.78 -14.90 -14.32
C LEU A 23 -13.72 -13.80 -14.49
N SER A 24 -14.17 -12.56 -14.66
CA SER A 24 -13.26 -11.42 -14.54
C SER A 24 -12.74 -11.32 -13.11
N THR A 25 -11.60 -10.64 -12.93
CA THR A 25 -10.96 -10.49 -11.62
C THR A 25 -11.89 -9.86 -10.57
N PHE A 26 -12.75 -8.92 -10.98
CA PHE A 26 -13.78 -8.37 -10.10
C PHE A 26 -14.80 -9.42 -9.63
N HIS A 27 -15.35 -10.22 -10.54
CA HIS A 27 -16.29 -11.28 -10.19
C HIS A 27 -15.62 -12.37 -9.34
N ARG A 28 -14.36 -12.71 -9.64
CA ARG A 28 -13.56 -13.64 -8.83
C ARG A 28 -13.33 -13.09 -7.42
N LEU A 29 -13.05 -11.79 -7.27
CA LEU A 29 -12.95 -11.12 -5.97
C LEU A 29 -14.26 -11.26 -5.17
N LEU A 30 -15.41 -10.99 -5.78
CA LEU A 30 -16.71 -11.12 -5.12
C LEU A 30 -16.96 -12.56 -4.65
N LEU A 31 -16.66 -13.54 -5.51
CA LEU A 31 -16.81 -14.96 -5.19
C LEU A 31 -15.90 -15.37 -4.01
N VAL A 32 -14.60 -15.04 -4.09
CA VAL A 32 -13.64 -15.34 -3.03
C VAL A 32 -14.05 -14.68 -1.72
N ARG A 33 -14.50 -13.42 -1.76
CA ARG A 33 -14.98 -12.70 -0.56
C ARG A 33 -16.18 -13.39 0.11
N CYS A 34 -17.04 -14.05 -0.65
CA CYS A 34 -18.19 -14.79 -0.10
C CYS A 34 -17.79 -16.11 0.57
N TRP A 35 -16.74 -16.79 0.08
CA TRP A 35 -16.36 -18.13 0.52
C TRP A 35 -15.15 -18.17 1.47
N CYS A 36 -14.16 -17.32 1.21
CA CYS A 36 -12.88 -17.22 1.92
C CYS A 36 -12.62 -15.73 2.26
N PRO A 37 -13.32 -15.17 3.27
CA PRO A 37 -13.28 -13.73 3.55
C PRO A 37 -11.88 -13.20 3.88
N ASP A 38 -11.02 -14.05 4.44
CA ASP A 38 -9.60 -13.77 4.73
C ASP A 38 -8.76 -13.54 3.46
N ARG A 39 -9.17 -14.12 2.34
CA ARG A 39 -8.53 -13.95 1.02
C ARG A 39 -9.07 -12.77 0.23
N ALA A 40 -10.06 -12.05 0.76
CA ALA A 40 -10.65 -10.89 0.09
C ALA A 40 -9.65 -9.75 -0.12
N LEU A 41 -8.74 -9.52 0.84
CA LEU A 41 -7.74 -8.44 0.74
C LEU A 41 -6.69 -8.73 -0.35
N PRO A 42 -6.06 -9.93 -0.42
CA PRO A 42 -5.22 -10.32 -1.56
C PRO A 42 -5.92 -10.17 -2.92
N MET A 43 -7.19 -10.59 -3.03
CA MET A 43 -7.96 -10.44 -4.26
C MET A 43 -8.26 -8.98 -4.61
N ALA A 44 -8.53 -8.13 -3.61
CA ALA A 44 -8.76 -6.71 -3.83
C ALA A 44 -7.49 -6.02 -4.34
N LYS A 45 -6.33 -6.34 -3.75
CA LYS A 45 -5.03 -5.84 -4.22
C LYS A 45 -4.78 -6.22 -5.68
N ARG A 46 -5.05 -7.47 -6.06
CA ARG A 46 -4.93 -7.93 -7.45
C ARG A 46 -5.85 -7.18 -8.39
N TYR A 47 -7.11 -7.03 -8.03
CA TYR A 47 -8.08 -6.29 -8.84
C TYR A 47 -7.64 -4.83 -9.06
N ILE A 48 -7.16 -4.15 -8.02
CA ILE A 48 -6.63 -2.79 -8.12
C ILE A 48 -5.40 -2.75 -9.03
N ALA A 49 -4.46 -3.67 -8.85
CA ALA A 49 -3.24 -3.75 -9.66
C ALA A 49 -3.56 -3.95 -11.15
N GLU A 50 -4.50 -4.84 -11.48
CA GLU A 50 -4.89 -5.09 -12.87
C GLU A 50 -5.70 -3.94 -13.50
N THR A 51 -6.51 -3.23 -12.69
CA THR A 51 -7.40 -2.17 -13.20
C THR A 51 -6.70 -0.82 -13.29
N MET A 52 -5.82 -0.51 -12.34
CA MET A 52 -5.20 0.81 -12.18
C MET A 52 -3.67 0.79 -12.32
N GLY A 53 -3.03 -0.36 -12.15
CA GLY A 53 -1.58 -0.52 -12.09
C GLY A 53 -1.07 -0.88 -10.69
N THR A 54 0.04 -1.60 -10.63
CA THR A 54 0.61 -2.12 -9.37
C THR A 54 0.97 -1.02 -8.37
N GLN A 55 1.34 0.18 -8.86
CA GLN A 55 1.63 1.34 -8.02
C GLN A 55 0.45 1.80 -7.15
N TYR A 56 -0.78 1.39 -7.46
CA TYR A 56 -1.98 1.67 -6.66
C TYR A 56 -2.34 0.54 -5.69
N ALA A 57 -1.70 -0.62 -5.80
CA ALA A 57 -1.92 -1.79 -4.94
C ALA A 57 -0.77 -2.03 -3.94
N ASP A 58 0.43 -1.59 -4.30
CA ASP A 58 1.64 -1.71 -3.51
C ASP A 58 1.75 -0.61 -2.45
N GLY A 59 2.55 -0.87 -1.42
CA GLY A 59 2.88 0.16 -0.42
C GLY A 59 3.77 1.24 -1.02
N VAL A 60 3.52 2.50 -0.65
CA VAL A 60 4.40 3.61 -1.01
C VAL A 60 5.58 3.65 -0.03
N ILE A 61 6.80 3.64 -0.58
CA ILE A 61 8.00 3.86 0.21
C ILE A 61 8.16 5.37 0.41
N THR A 62 8.22 5.82 1.67
CA THR A 62 8.44 7.23 1.99
C THR A 62 9.83 7.67 1.52
N ASN A 63 9.87 8.70 0.66
CA ASN A 63 11.11 9.31 0.18
C ASN A 63 11.13 10.80 0.57
N LEU A 64 11.85 11.12 1.65
CA LEU A 64 11.94 12.49 2.17
C LEU A 64 12.61 13.47 1.19
N GLU A 65 13.54 13.01 0.35
CA GLU A 65 14.21 13.86 -0.65
C GLU A 65 13.23 14.29 -1.73
N GLN A 66 12.45 13.35 -2.26
CA GLN A 66 11.42 13.65 -3.26
C GLN A 66 10.32 14.53 -2.67
N MET A 67 9.86 14.25 -1.45
CA MET A 67 8.84 15.07 -0.79
C MET A 67 9.32 16.50 -0.58
N LEU A 68 10.61 16.71 -0.26
CA LEU A 68 11.19 18.03 -0.12
C LEU A 68 11.25 18.77 -1.47
N GLU A 69 11.65 18.09 -2.54
CA GLU A 69 11.69 18.64 -3.90
C GLU A 69 10.29 19.07 -4.39
N GLU A 70 9.25 18.30 -4.06
CA GLU A 70 7.86 18.61 -4.39
C GLU A 70 7.22 19.67 -3.46
N SER A 71 7.89 20.01 -2.34
CA SER A 71 7.38 20.98 -1.36
C SER A 71 7.71 22.43 -1.72
N ALA A 72 6.93 23.36 -1.16
CA ALA A 72 7.23 24.78 -1.16
C ALA A 72 7.54 25.27 0.26
N SER A 73 8.23 26.41 0.40
CA SER A 73 8.60 26.98 1.71
C SER A 73 7.41 27.28 2.63
N ASN A 74 6.22 27.44 2.07
CA ASN A 74 4.96 27.66 2.77
C ASN A 74 4.10 26.38 2.92
N THR A 75 4.62 25.21 2.55
CA THR A 75 3.94 23.93 2.65
C THR A 75 4.66 23.06 3.69
N PRO A 76 4.19 23.01 4.96
CA PRO A 76 4.85 22.23 5.99
C PRO A 76 4.77 20.73 5.69
N MET A 77 5.84 20.00 6.03
CA MET A 77 5.83 18.54 6.00
C MET A 77 5.36 18.00 7.35
N THR A 78 4.40 17.07 7.31
CA THR A 78 3.83 16.44 8.51
C THR A 78 4.05 14.93 8.45
N CYS A 79 4.48 14.35 9.57
CA CYS A 79 4.68 12.91 9.71
C CYS A 79 3.64 12.35 10.69
N PHE A 80 2.90 11.31 10.26
CA PHE A 80 2.03 10.54 11.15
C PHE A 80 2.81 9.41 11.77
N LEU A 81 2.91 9.41 13.10
CA LEU A 81 3.77 8.47 13.83
C LEU A 81 2.96 7.31 14.44
N SER A 82 3.43 6.10 14.20
CA SER A 82 3.16 4.95 15.05
C SER A 82 4.28 4.77 16.08
N MET A 83 4.03 3.98 17.13
CA MET A 83 5.05 3.66 18.14
C MET A 83 6.31 3.09 17.48
N GLY A 84 7.46 3.73 17.71
CA GLY A 84 8.76 3.31 17.16
C GLY A 84 9.08 3.83 15.76
N SER A 85 8.29 4.75 15.19
CA SER A 85 8.50 5.30 13.84
C SER A 85 9.02 6.75 13.81
N ASP A 86 9.83 7.16 14.77
CA ASP A 86 10.35 8.55 14.84
C ASP A 86 11.26 8.87 13.63
N PRO A 87 10.90 9.83 12.76
CA PRO A 87 11.66 10.17 11.56
C PRO A 87 12.76 11.20 11.80
N THR A 88 12.96 11.68 13.05
CA THR A 88 13.84 12.81 13.38
C THR A 88 15.25 12.65 12.79
N ASP A 89 15.89 11.49 12.98
CA ASP A 89 17.25 11.25 12.47
C ASP A 89 17.35 11.34 10.93
N ASN A 90 16.32 10.89 10.22
CA ASN A 90 16.28 10.94 8.75
C ASN A 90 16.11 12.38 8.25
N ILE A 91 15.27 13.16 8.94
CA ILE A 91 15.03 14.58 8.65
C ILE A 91 16.29 15.40 8.90
N GLU A 92 16.94 15.24 10.06
CA GLU A 92 18.16 15.97 10.39
C GLU A 92 19.29 15.68 9.40
N ARG A 93 19.42 14.42 8.98
CA ARG A 93 20.39 14.02 7.96
C ARG A 93 20.11 14.68 6.62
N LEU A 94 18.85 14.73 6.20
CA LEU A 94 18.44 15.39 4.97
C LEU A 94 18.69 16.91 5.03
N ALA A 95 18.33 17.56 6.14
CA ALA A 95 18.56 19.00 6.32
C ALA A 95 20.05 19.35 6.22
N LYS A 96 20.92 18.56 6.87
CA LYS A 96 22.38 18.70 6.77
C LYS A 96 22.88 18.49 5.33
N LYS A 97 22.39 17.48 4.62
CA LYS A 97 22.73 17.21 3.21
C LYS A 97 22.35 18.38 2.29
N MET A 98 21.23 19.05 2.56
CA MET A 98 20.71 20.15 1.75
C MET A 98 21.18 21.54 2.22
N ASN A 99 22.04 21.63 3.24
CA ASN A 99 22.46 22.89 3.88
C ASN A 99 21.29 23.79 4.34
N ILE A 100 20.18 23.17 4.77
CA ILE A 100 19.03 23.89 5.34
C ILE A 100 19.34 24.13 6.83
N SER A 101 19.24 25.38 7.27
CA SER A 101 19.46 25.71 8.68
C SER A 101 18.32 25.17 9.54
N GLU A 102 18.66 24.69 10.73
CA GLU A 102 17.77 24.01 11.70
C GLU A 102 16.52 24.85 12.07
N TYR A 103 16.60 26.17 11.90
CA TYR A 103 15.53 27.14 12.15
C TYR A 103 14.54 27.35 10.99
N SER A 104 14.78 26.74 9.81
CA SER A 104 13.97 26.93 8.60
C SER A 104 13.12 25.72 8.22
N THR A 105 13.30 24.59 8.89
CA THR A 105 12.47 23.40 8.72
C THR A 105 11.13 23.57 9.43
N ASN A 106 10.09 23.95 8.69
CA ASN A 106 8.69 23.98 9.12
C ASN A 106 8.14 22.55 9.32
N LEU A 107 8.73 21.79 10.24
CA LEU A 107 8.28 20.44 10.56
C LEU A 107 7.27 20.49 11.71
N ILE A 108 6.02 20.18 11.40
CA ILE A 108 4.97 20.02 12.41
C ILE A 108 4.86 18.52 12.69
N LYS A 109 5.28 18.09 13.88
CA LYS A 109 5.04 16.73 14.39
C LYS A 109 3.58 16.67 14.85
N ILE A 110 2.77 15.74 14.31
CA ILE A 110 1.39 15.48 14.73
C ILE A 110 1.28 14.06 15.27
#